data_AF-A0A1U7H5L9-F1
#
_entry.id   AF-A0A1U7H5L9-F1
#
_cell.length_a   1.000
_cell.length_b   1.000
_cell.length_c   1.000
_cell.angle_alpha   90.00
_cell.angle_beta   90.00
_cell.angle_gamma   90.00
#
_symmetry.space_group_name_H-M   'P 1'
#
loop_
_entity.id
_entity.type
_entity.pdbx_description
1 polymer ?
#
loop_
_entity_poly.entity_id
_entity_poly.type
_entity_poly.pdbx_seq_one_letter_code
_entity_poly.pdbx_strand_id
1 'polypeptide(L)'
;MNKIRVVLIEDHDLTRVGIKIALQQKEEIEVVGEAANAADGIKLLKTIQPDIAIIDIGLPDKDGIELTREVKAFNNGEDSGVKVLILTLRDNKEAVLAAFAAGADSYCMKDIKFDNLPEAVRVTYNGNAWIDPAIARIVLQQAQQNPLKLEGTTENKVSVPSLENNGTEEDIIDPYILTERELEVLQLIVEGCSNAVIAERLYITVGTVKTHVRNILNKLCADDRTQAAVRALRSGLVG
;
A
#
# COMPACT_ATOMS: atom_id res chain seq x y z
N MET A 1 -2.45 -32.54 -16.84
CA MET A 1 -2.95 -31.37 -16.08
C MET A 1 -3.02 -30.21 -17.03
N ASN A 2 -4.06 -29.36 -16.97
CA ASN A 2 -4.08 -28.13 -17.76
C ASN A 2 -3.03 -27.17 -17.20
N LYS A 3 -2.30 -26.50 -18.09
CA LYS A 3 -1.35 -25.45 -17.71
C LYS A 3 -2.09 -24.19 -17.28
N ILE A 4 -1.49 -23.41 -16.39
CA ILE A 4 -1.95 -22.08 -16.01
C ILE A 4 -1.66 -21.14 -17.17
N ARG A 5 -2.70 -20.63 -17.82
CA ARG A 5 -2.62 -19.75 -18.98
C ARG A 5 -2.46 -18.31 -18.52
N VAL A 6 -1.35 -17.69 -18.90
CA VAL A 6 -0.99 -16.34 -18.48
C VAL A 6 -0.93 -15.41 -19.71
N VAL A 7 -1.51 -14.22 -19.59
CA VAL A 7 -1.25 -13.10 -20.50
C VAL A 7 -0.39 -12.07 -19.79
N LEU A 8 0.64 -11.56 -20.47
CA LEU A 8 1.56 -10.57 -19.94
C LEU A 8 1.39 -9.21 -20.63
N ILE A 9 1.16 -8.16 -19.85
CA ILE A 9 0.95 -6.79 -20.33
C ILE A 9 2.04 -5.90 -19.72
N GLU A 10 3.07 -5.62 -20.51
CA GLU A 10 4.31 -4.92 -20.12
C GLU A 10 4.86 -4.15 -21.31
N ASP A 11 5.10 -2.85 -21.17
CA ASP A 11 5.53 -1.98 -22.26
C ASP A 11 7.03 -2.09 -22.57
N HIS A 12 7.86 -2.50 -21.60
CA HIS A 12 9.29 -2.63 -21.80
C HIS A 12 9.69 -4.03 -22.30
N ASP A 13 10.20 -4.11 -23.53
CA ASP A 13 10.59 -5.35 -24.21
C ASP A 13 11.52 -6.28 -23.41
N LEU A 14 12.59 -5.74 -22.81
CA LEU A 14 13.54 -6.53 -22.04
C LEU A 14 12.92 -7.12 -20.77
N THR A 15 12.12 -6.33 -20.06
CA THR A 15 11.36 -6.77 -18.89
C THR A 15 10.40 -7.89 -19.26
N ARG A 16 9.65 -7.71 -20.36
CA ARG A 16 8.69 -8.69 -20.87
C ARG A 16 9.37 -10.02 -21.22
N VAL A 17 10.53 -9.98 -21.86
CA VAL A 17 11.35 -11.18 -22.13
C VAL A 17 11.81 -11.85 -20.83
N GLY A 18 12.34 -11.08 -19.88
CA GLY A 18 12.82 -11.61 -18.60
C GLY A 18 11.72 -12.29 -17.78
N ILE A 19 10.54 -11.70 -17.73
CA ILE A 19 9.37 -12.27 -17.05
C ILE A 19 8.96 -13.59 -17.70
N LYS A 20 8.89 -13.66 -19.03
CA LYS A 20 8.55 -14.92 -19.71
C LYS A 20 9.53 -16.03 -19.40
N ILE A 21 10.82 -15.73 -19.40
CA ILE A 21 11.85 -16.71 -19.05
C ILE A 21 11.66 -17.20 -17.61
N ALA A 22 11.35 -16.29 -16.67
CA ALA A 22 11.07 -16.65 -15.28
C ALA A 22 9.87 -17.60 -15.17
N LEU A 23 8.76 -17.28 -15.85
CA LEU A 23 7.54 -18.09 -15.85
C LEU A 23 7.73 -19.46 -16.49
N GLN A 24 8.52 -19.54 -17.57
CA GLN A 24 8.80 -20.78 -18.30
C GLN A 24 9.69 -21.77 -17.55
N GLN A 25 10.25 -21.40 -16.39
CA GLN A 25 10.99 -22.34 -15.54
C GLN A 25 10.10 -23.45 -14.96
N LYS A 26 8.77 -23.24 -14.90
CA LYS A 26 7.79 -24.23 -14.48
C LYS A 26 6.97 -24.69 -15.67
N GLU A 27 6.98 -25.98 -15.97
CA GLU A 27 6.23 -26.56 -17.09
C GLU A 27 4.70 -26.39 -16.96
N GLU A 28 4.22 -26.10 -15.75
CA GLU A 28 2.81 -25.87 -15.43
C GLU A 28 2.30 -24.49 -15.88
N ILE A 29 3.18 -23.53 -16.20
CA ILE A 29 2.79 -22.17 -16.61
C ILE A 29 2.99 -22.01 -18.12
N GLU A 30 2.01 -21.45 -18.79
CA GLU A 30 2.05 -21.15 -20.22
C GLU A 30 1.70 -19.68 -20.48
N VAL A 31 2.63 -18.94 -21.07
CA VAL A 31 2.34 -17.57 -21.53
C VAL A 31 1.66 -17.67 -22.91
N VAL A 32 0.35 -17.42 -22.92
CA VAL A 32 -0.52 -17.59 -24.11
C VAL A 32 -0.71 -16.30 -24.90
N GLY A 33 -0.20 -15.17 -24.41
CA GLY A 33 -0.26 -13.91 -25.12
C GLY A 33 0.51 -12.79 -24.42
N GLU A 34 0.85 -11.77 -25.20
CA GLU A 34 1.62 -10.61 -24.76
C GLU A 34 1.04 -9.33 -25.35
N ALA A 35 1.09 -8.23 -24.59
CA ALA A 35 0.78 -6.89 -25.08
C ALA A 35 1.76 -5.87 -24.49
N ALA A 36 2.03 -4.81 -25.26
CA ALA A 36 2.90 -3.71 -24.85
C ALA A 36 2.14 -2.47 -24.37
N ASN A 37 0.80 -2.53 -24.36
CA ASN A 37 -0.07 -1.42 -24.01
C ASN A 37 -1.42 -1.98 -23.51
N ALA A 38 -2.21 -1.13 -22.84
CA ALA A 38 -3.48 -1.53 -22.26
C ALA A 38 -4.55 -1.80 -23.32
N ALA A 39 -4.59 -1.02 -24.40
CA ALA A 39 -5.58 -1.15 -25.47
C ALA A 39 -5.53 -2.49 -26.19
N ASP A 40 -4.33 -3.04 -26.42
CA ASP A 40 -4.14 -4.37 -27.01
C ASP A 40 -4.28 -5.45 -25.94
N GLY A 41 -3.82 -5.17 -24.72
CA GLY A 41 -3.99 -6.04 -23.57
C GLY A 41 -5.46 -6.42 -23.33
N ILE A 42 -6.36 -5.43 -23.27
CA ILE A 42 -7.79 -5.69 -23.02
C ILE A 42 -8.46 -6.50 -24.14
N LYS A 43 -8.08 -6.29 -25.40
CA LYS A 43 -8.59 -7.08 -26.55
C LYS A 43 -8.12 -8.53 -26.43
N LEU A 44 -6.86 -8.72 -26.07
CA LEU A 44 -6.24 -10.02 -25.91
C LEU A 44 -6.90 -10.81 -24.77
N LEU A 45 -7.12 -10.18 -23.62
CA LEU A 45 -7.79 -10.79 -22.48
C LEU A 45 -9.23 -11.25 -22.82
N LYS A 46 -9.99 -10.43 -23.54
CA LYS A 46 -11.35 -10.77 -23.99
C LYS A 46 -11.39 -11.92 -25.01
N THR A 47 -10.34 -12.06 -25.81
CA THR A 47 -10.26 -13.08 -26.87
C THR A 47 -9.75 -14.41 -26.33
N ILE A 48 -8.68 -14.36 -25.52
CA ILE A 48 -7.98 -15.55 -25.02
C ILE A 48 -8.65 -16.13 -23.79
N GLN A 49 -9.25 -15.27 -22.95
CA GLN A 49 -9.78 -15.62 -21.62
C GLN A 49 -8.76 -16.47 -20.83
N PRO A 50 -7.58 -15.90 -20.50
CA PRO A 50 -6.56 -16.60 -19.73
C PRO A 50 -6.98 -16.77 -18.26
N ASP A 51 -6.26 -17.63 -17.52
CA ASP A 51 -6.47 -17.77 -16.09
C ASP A 51 -5.96 -16.54 -15.33
N ILE A 52 -4.79 -16.01 -15.74
CA ILE A 52 -4.13 -14.86 -15.10
C ILE A 52 -3.70 -13.82 -16.14
N ALA A 53 -3.93 -12.56 -15.81
CA ALA A 53 -3.30 -11.40 -16.44
C ALA A 53 -2.22 -10.84 -15.51
N ILE A 54 -0.97 -10.81 -15.98
CA ILE A 54 0.11 -10.05 -15.33
C ILE A 54 0.14 -8.66 -15.96
N ILE A 55 -0.03 -7.62 -15.15
CA ILE A 55 -0.23 -6.25 -15.61
C ILE A 55 0.78 -5.32 -14.93
N ASP A 56 1.57 -4.59 -15.72
CA ASP A 56 2.30 -3.44 -15.18
C ASP A 56 1.38 -2.22 -15.01
N ILE A 57 1.67 -1.40 -14.00
CA ILE A 57 0.97 -0.13 -13.78
C ILE A 57 1.40 0.91 -14.83
N GLY A 58 2.68 0.93 -15.19
CA GLY A 58 3.32 1.98 -15.99
C GLY A 58 3.09 1.94 -17.50
N LEU A 59 1.93 1.48 -17.96
CA LEU A 59 1.64 1.34 -19.39
C LEU A 59 1.50 2.70 -20.11
N PRO A 60 1.84 2.79 -21.41
CA PRO A 60 2.00 4.07 -22.12
C PRO A 60 0.68 4.78 -22.47
N ASP A 61 -0.41 4.04 -22.63
CA ASP A 61 -1.69 4.55 -23.13
C ASP A 61 -2.78 4.66 -22.05
N LYS A 62 -2.72 3.82 -21.02
CA LYS A 62 -3.65 3.81 -19.88
C LYS A 62 -3.01 3.16 -18.67
N ASP A 63 -3.27 3.70 -17.48
CA ASP A 63 -2.75 3.14 -16.22
C ASP A 63 -3.21 1.68 -15.99
N GLY A 64 -2.29 0.80 -15.59
CA GLY A 64 -2.60 -0.61 -15.33
C GLY A 64 -3.65 -0.84 -14.23
N ILE A 65 -3.83 0.11 -13.31
CA ILE A 65 -4.92 0.08 -12.31
C ILE A 65 -6.27 0.29 -12.99
N GLU A 66 -6.35 1.18 -13.98
CA GLU A 66 -7.57 1.39 -14.76
C GLU A 66 -7.89 0.16 -15.61
N LEU A 67 -6.87 -0.42 -16.26
CA LEU A 67 -7.02 -1.68 -16.99
C LEU A 67 -7.51 -2.82 -16.07
N THR A 68 -6.98 -2.91 -14.85
CA THR A 68 -7.43 -3.89 -13.84
C THR A 68 -8.92 -3.77 -13.55
N ARG A 69 -9.41 -2.53 -13.39
CA ARG A 69 -10.83 -2.27 -13.17
C ARG A 69 -11.69 -2.70 -14.36
N GLU A 70 -11.22 -2.45 -15.58
CA GLU A 70 -11.89 -2.92 -16.79
C GLU A 70 -11.94 -4.45 -16.88
N VAL A 71 -10.85 -5.12 -16.51
CA VAL A 71 -10.78 -6.58 -16.46
C VAL A 71 -11.82 -7.13 -15.49
N LYS A 72 -11.88 -6.57 -14.28
CA LYS A 72 -12.87 -7.01 -13.28
C LYS A 72 -14.30 -6.68 -13.67
N ALA A 73 -14.55 -5.59 -14.39
CA ALA A 73 -15.88 -5.24 -14.87
C ALA A 73 -16.42 -6.26 -15.88
N PHE A 74 -15.61 -6.74 -16.84
CA PHE A 74 -16.11 -7.70 -17.84
C PHE A 74 -16.13 -9.15 -17.34
N ASN A 75 -15.48 -9.47 -16.22
CA ASN A 75 -15.65 -10.74 -15.51
C ASN A 75 -17.08 -10.90 -14.95
N ASN A 76 -17.95 -9.88 -15.03
CA ASN A 76 -19.34 -9.89 -14.58
C ASN A 76 -19.54 -10.34 -13.10
N GLY A 77 -18.52 -10.17 -12.25
CA GLY A 77 -18.57 -10.61 -10.85
C GLY A 77 -18.43 -12.12 -10.65
N GLU A 78 -18.06 -12.88 -11.68
CA GLU A 78 -17.76 -14.30 -11.52
C GLU A 78 -16.40 -14.50 -10.83
N ASP A 79 -16.38 -15.30 -9.77
CA ASP A 79 -15.15 -15.70 -9.07
C ASP A 79 -14.19 -16.51 -9.97
N SER A 80 -14.69 -17.08 -11.06
CA SER A 80 -13.92 -17.84 -12.06
C SER A 80 -13.38 -16.98 -13.22
N GLY A 81 -13.57 -15.67 -13.19
CA GLY A 81 -13.03 -14.75 -14.20
C GLY A 81 -11.50 -14.59 -14.13
N VAL A 82 -10.94 -13.81 -15.08
CA VAL A 82 -9.50 -13.56 -15.17
C VAL A 82 -8.96 -12.98 -13.86
N LYS A 83 -7.98 -13.64 -13.26
CA LYS A 83 -7.26 -13.13 -12.09
C LYS A 83 -6.19 -12.14 -12.53
N VAL A 84 -5.96 -11.10 -11.75
CA VAL A 84 -5.04 -10.00 -12.05
C VAL A 84 -3.92 -10.00 -11.02
N LEU A 85 -2.70 -10.17 -11.52
CA LEU A 85 -1.46 -10.01 -10.77
C LEU A 85 -0.78 -8.72 -11.24
N ILE A 86 -0.64 -7.74 -10.34
CA ILE A 86 0.13 -6.54 -10.63
C ILE A 86 1.61 -6.84 -10.48
N LEU A 87 2.42 -6.46 -11.48
CA LEU A 87 3.88 -6.58 -11.43
C LEU A 87 4.51 -5.24 -11.79
N THR A 88 5.04 -4.52 -10.80
CA THR A 88 5.54 -3.15 -11.01
C THR A 88 6.69 -2.76 -10.08
N LEU A 89 7.39 -1.67 -10.37
CA LEU A 89 8.42 -1.09 -9.48
C LEU A 89 7.83 -0.06 -8.49
N ARG A 90 6.55 0.26 -8.62
CA ARG A 90 5.88 1.22 -7.73
C ARG A 90 5.53 0.53 -6.41
N ASP A 91 5.89 1.12 -5.29
CA ASP A 91 5.62 0.60 -3.94
C ASP A 91 4.93 1.64 -3.03
N ASN A 92 4.60 2.82 -3.56
CA ASN A 92 3.96 3.86 -2.77
C ASN A 92 2.54 3.46 -2.34
N LYS A 93 2.13 3.95 -1.17
CA LYS A 93 0.85 3.60 -0.54
C LYS A 93 -0.35 3.81 -1.46
N GLU A 94 -0.40 4.92 -2.18
CA GLU A 94 -1.54 5.27 -3.05
C GLU A 94 -1.71 4.27 -4.19
N ALA A 95 -0.64 3.94 -4.91
CA ALA A 95 -0.68 3.00 -6.01
C ALA A 95 -1.03 1.58 -5.56
N VAL A 96 -0.45 1.11 -4.45
CA VAL A 96 -0.73 -0.22 -3.89
C VAL A 96 -2.21 -0.35 -3.51
N LEU A 97 -2.73 0.63 -2.76
CA LEU A 97 -4.13 0.59 -2.32
C LEU A 97 -5.10 0.76 -3.49
N ALA A 98 -4.77 1.61 -4.47
CA ALA A 98 -5.57 1.79 -5.67
C ALA A 98 -5.63 0.52 -6.53
N ALA A 99 -4.53 -0.22 -6.64
CA ALA A 99 -4.50 -1.51 -7.33
C ALA A 99 -5.44 -2.54 -6.69
N PHE A 100 -5.37 -2.73 -5.37
CA PHE A 100 -6.29 -3.63 -4.67
C PHE A 100 -7.74 -3.14 -4.72
N ALA A 101 -7.98 -1.83 -4.60
CA ALA A 101 -9.31 -1.25 -4.73
C ALA A 101 -9.90 -1.40 -6.14
N ALA A 102 -9.05 -1.47 -7.18
CA ALA A 102 -9.47 -1.81 -8.55
C ALA A 102 -9.76 -3.30 -8.75
N GLY A 103 -9.44 -4.14 -7.75
CA GLY A 103 -9.69 -5.57 -7.74
C GLY A 103 -8.50 -6.42 -8.16
N ALA A 104 -7.27 -5.94 -8.05
CA ALA A 104 -6.10 -6.82 -8.19
C ALA A 104 -6.18 -7.98 -7.19
N ASP A 105 -5.95 -9.22 -7.65
CA ASP A 105 -5.95 -10.41 -6.78
C ASP A 105 -4.59 -10.55 -6.07
N SER A 106 -3.52 -10.11 -6.73
CA SER A 106 -2.14 -10.21 -6.23
C SER A 106 -1.30 -9.01 -6.65
N TYR A 107 -0.25 -8.72 -5.88
CA TYR A 107 0.70 -7.65 -6.13
C TYR A 107 2.13 -8.13 -5.90
N CYS A 108 2.96 -7.91 -6.90
CA CYS A 108 4.35 -8.34 -6.96
C CYS A 108 5.25 -7.16 -7.35
N MET A 109 6.41 -7.04 -6.71
CA MET A 109 7.40 -6.06 -7.13
C MET A 109 8.22 -6.60 -8.33
N LYS A 110 8.63 -5.74 -9.27
CA LYS A 110 9.44 -6.12 -10.45
C LYS A 110 10.87 -6.56 -10.09
N ASP A 111 11.36 -6.25 -8.90
CA ASP A 111 12.64 -6.73 -8.35
C ASP A 111 12.51 -8.08 -7.63
N ILE A 112 11.35 -8.74 -7.73
CA ILE A 112 11.12 -10.07 -7.19
C ILE A 112 12.19 -11.06 -7.69
N LYS A 113 12.62 -11.95 -6.79
CA LYS A 113 13.49 -13.07 -7.16
C LYS A 113 12.81 -13.92 -8.24
N PHE A 114 13.58 -14.31 -9.26
CA PHE A 114 13.11 -15.12 -10.39
C PHE A 114 12.27 -16.34 -9.98
N ASP A 115 12.64 -17.02 -8.89
CA ASP A 115 11.95 -18.21 -8.40
C ASP A 115 10.57 -17.93 -7.78
N ASN A 116 10.33 -16.71 -7.31
CA ASN A 116 9.10 -16.37 -6.59
C ASN A 116 7.96 -15.94 -7.54
N LEU A 117 8.25 -15.47 -8.75
CA LEU A 117 7.21 -15.06 -9.69
C LEU A 117 6.32 -16.25 -10.15
N PRO A 118 6.88 -17.43 -10.50
CA PRO A 118 6.06 -18.62 -10.75
C PRO A 118 5.20 -19.01 -9.55
N GLU A 119 5.73 -18.89 -8.33
CA GLU A 119 4.98 -19.17 -7.10
C GLU A 119 3.83 -18.17 -6.90
N ALA A 120 4.05 -16.88 -7.15
CA ALA A 120 3.01 -15.86 -7.10
C ALA A 120 1.88 -16.16 -8.09
N VAL A 121 2.20 -16.58 -9.31
CA VAL A 121 1.24 -17.05 -10.31
C VAL A 121 0.46 -18.25 -9.80
N ARG A 122 1.12 -19.26 -9.24
CA ARG A 122 0.48 -20.47 -8.68
C ARG A 122 -0.44 -20.16 -7.51
N VAL A 123 -0.03 -19.30 -6.59
CA VAL A 123 -0.83 -18.86 -5.43
C VAL A 123 -2.08 -18.12 -5.92
N THR A 124 -1.92 -17.20 -6.87
CA THR A 124 -3.02 -16.43 -7.48
C THR A 124 -4.01 -17.32 -8.22
N TYR A 125 -3.52 -18.30 -8.99
CA TYR A 125 -4.35 -19.26 -9.70
C TYR A 125 -5.25 -20.07 -8.76
N ASN A 126 -4.71 -20.44 -7.60
CA ASN A 126 -5.45 -21.18 -6.56
C ASN A 126 -6.41 -20.29 -5.73
N GLY A 127 -6.61 -19.02 -6.12
CA GLY A 127 -7.52 -18.09 -5.47
C GLY A 127 -6.97 -17.41 -4.22
N ASN A 128 -5.66 -17.52 -3.96
CA ASN A 128 -5.02 -16.86 -2.82
C ASN A 128 -4.30 -15.60 -3.28
N ALA A 129 -4.28 -14.57 -2.44
CA ALA A 129 -3.53 -13.36 -2.72
C ALA A 129 -2.03 -13.55 -2.47
N TRP A 130 -1.20 -13.14 -3.43
CA TRP A 130 0.22 -12.92 -3.21
C TRP A 130 0.45 -11.43 -2.93
N ILE A 131 1.10 -11.14 -1.80
CA ILE A 131 1.47 -9.77 -1.42
C ILE A 131 2.98 -9.77 -1.25
N ASP A 132 3.66 -8.97 -2.07
CA ASP A 132 5.11 -8.82 -1.95
C ASP A 132 5.50 -8.31 -0.55
N PRO A 133 6.55 -8.86 0.09
CA PRO A 133 7.02 -8.37 1.38
C PRO A 133 7.27 -6.85 1.43
N ALA A 134 7.69 -6.23 0.32
CA ALA A 134 7.96 -4.80 0.24
C ALA A 134 6.70 -3.94 0.49
N ILE A 135 5.53 -4.42 0.09
CA ILE A 135 4.25 -3.69 0.19
C ILE A 135 3.33 -4.24 1.29
N ALA A 136 3.69 -5.37 1.92
CA ALA A 136 2.86 -6.03 2.93
C ALA A 136 2.48 -5.10 4.09
N ARG A 137 3.41 -4.26 4.55
CA ARG A 137 3.13 -3.29 5.62
C ARG A 137 2.03 -2.30 5.24
N ILE A 138 2.00 -1.84 3.99
CA ILE A 138 1.00 -0.90 3.49
C ILE A 138 -0.41 -1.52 3.58
N VAL A 139 -0.54 -2.76 3.10
CA VAL A 139 -1.82 -3.48 3.10
C VAL A 139 -2.29 -3.78 4.52
N LEU A 140 -1.40 -4.26 5.39
CA LEU A 140 -1.73 -4.57 6.78
C LEU A 140 -2.14 -3.34 7.57
N GLN A 141 -1.44 -2.21 7.38
CA GLN A 141 -1.82 -0.93 8.00
C GLN A 141 -3.21 -0.48 7.54
N GLN A 142 -3.53 -0.62 6.25
CA GLN A 142 -4.87 -0.29 5.76
C GLN A 142 -5.96 -1.16 6.38
N ALA A 143 -5.71 -2.46 6.54
CA ALA A 143 -6.65 -3.39 7.18
C ALA A 143 -6.85 -3.08 8.68
N GLN A 144 -5.78 -2.68 9.38
CA GLN A 144 -5.84 -2.30 10.81
C GLN A 144 -6.52 -0.95 11.05
N GLN A 145 -6.43 -0.01 10.11
CA GLN A 145 -7.06 1.31 10.19
C GLN A 145 -8.55 1.29 9.85
N ASN A 146 -8.99 0.25 9.13
CA ASN A 146 -10.39 0.05 8.79
C ASN A 146 -10.85 -1.34 9.27
N PRO A 147 -10.75 -1.62 10.58
CA PRO A 147 -11.24 -2.88 11.11
C PRO A 147 -12.74 -2.92 10.82
N LEU A 148 -13.22 -4.01 10.20
CA LEU A 148 -14.63 -4.25 9.97
C LEU A 148 -15.37 -3.89 11.28
N LYS A 149 -16.18 -2.84 11.26
CA LYS A 149 -17.22 -2.67 12.27
C LYS A 149 -18.16 -3.83 12.03
N LEU A 150 -17.93 -4.94 12.74
CA LEU A 150 -18.88 -6.02 12.89
C LEU A 150 -20.10 -5.44 13.61
N GLU A 151 -20.99 -4.81 12.83
CA GLU A 151 -22.27 -4.36 13.34
C GLU A 151 -23.16 -5.58 13.55
N GLY A 152 -23.30 -5.97 14.83
CA GLY A 152 -24.45 -6.74 15.31
C GLY A 152 -24.17 -8.21 15.65
N THR A 153 -23.78 -8.47 16.90
CA THR A 153 -24.61 -9.27 17.82
C THR A 153 -24.18 -8.96 19.25
N THR A 154 -25.16 -8.54 20.03
CA THR A 154 -25.13 -8.44 21.49
C THR A 154 -24.54 -9.69 22.12
N GLU A 155 -23.59 -9.56 23.05
CA GLU A 155 -23.72 -10.02 24.44
C GLU A 155 -22.41 -9.89 25.23
N ASN A 156 -22.57 -9.37 26.46
CA ASN A 156 -21.68 -9.46 27.62
C ASN A 156 -20.26 -8.87 27.56
N LYS A 157 -20.18 -7.62 28.08
CA LYS A 157 -19.08 -7.17 28.94
C LYS A 157 -18.78 -8.25 29.99
N VAL A 158 -17.70 -8.98 29.83
CA VAL A 158 -17.02 -9.63 30.95
C VAL A 158 -15.76 -8.84 31.23
N SER A 159 -15.85 -8.06 32.30
CA SER A 159 -14.70 -7.47 32.97
C SER A 159 -13.82 -8.59 33.52
N VAL A 160 -12.52 -8.59 33.19
CA VAL A 160 -11.52 -9.32 33.98
C VAL A 160 -10.41 -8.33 34.32
N PRO A 161 -10.07 -8.16 35.61
CA PRO A 161 -9.13 -7.16 36.07
C PRO A 161 -7.68 -7.66 36.04
N SER A 162 -6.79 -6.70 35.77
CA SER A 162 -5.39 -6.58 36.21
C SER A 162 -4.38 -7.62 35.74
N LEU A 163 -3.22 -7.14 35.28
CA LEU A 163 -1.94 -7.35 35.95
C LEU A 163 -0.94 -6.29 35.46
N GLU A 164 -0.59 -5.39 36.37
CA GLU A 164 0.62 -4.57 36.29
C GLU A 164 1.84 -5.50 36.25
N ASN A 165 2.78 -5.23 35.33
CA ASN A 165 4.17 -5.58 35.55
C ASN A 165 5.06 -4.56 34.82
N ASN A 166 5.75 -3.79 35.64
CA ASN A 166 6.78 -2.82 35.28
C ASN A 166 7.99 -3.49 34.61
N GLY A 167 8.54 -2.82 33.58
CA GLY A 167 9.98 -2.89 33.29
C GLY A 167 10.32 -2.89 31.80
N THR A 168 10.82 -1.73 31.34
CA THR A 168 11.49 -1.42 30.06
C THR A 168 10.60 -1.34 28.82
N GLU A 169 9.74 -0.33 28.79
CA GLU A 169 9.22 0.29 27.57
C GLU A 169 10.35 1.11 26.91
N GLU A 170 11.14 0.47 26.06
CA GLU A 170 11.85 1.21 25.01
C GLU A 170 10.86 1.45 23.87
N ASP A 171 10.38 2.69 23.83
CA ASP A 171 9.46 3.30 22.90
C ASP A 171 9.55 2.78 21.46
N ILE A 172 8.58 1.96 21.05
CA ILE A 172 8.26 1.81 19.63
C ILE A 172 7.42 3.04 19.26
N ILE A 173 8.12 4.15 18.99
CA ILE A 173 7.52 5.41 18.58
C ILE A 173 6.75 5.16 17.27
N ASP A 174 5.42 5.16 17.35
CA ASP A 174 4.55 5.30 16.20
C ASP A 174 4.96 6.58 15.44
N PRO A 175 5.49 6.49 14.21
CA PRO A 175 6.00 7.65 13.48
C PRO A 175 4.90 8.66 13.14
N TYR A 176 3.62 8.29 13.27
CA TYR A 176 2.47 9.15 12.98
C TYR A 176 1.86 9.79 14.22
N ILE A 177 2.26 9.37 15.42
CA ILE A 177 1.93 10.07 16.66
C ILE A 177 2.98 11.17 16.85
N LEU A 178 2.50 12.38 17.17
CA LEU A 178 3.39 13.44 17.63
C LEU A 178 4.04 12.96 18.92
N THR A 179 5.37 12.96 18.97
CA THR A 179 6.07 12.60 20.20
C THR A 179 5.72 13.61 21.29
N GLU A 180 5.92 13.28 22.56
CA GLU A 180 5.72 14.23 23.67
C GLU A 180 6.47 15.54 23.42
N ARG A 181 7.69 15.44 22.88
CA ARG A 181 8.50 16.61 22.55
C ARG A 181 7.94 17.44 21.40
N GLU A 182 7.33 16.79 20.41
CA GLU A 182 6.66 17.48 19.31
C GLU A 182 5.34 18.13 19.77
N LEU A 183 4.62 17.52 20.72
CA LEU A 183 3.44 18.10 21.37
C LEU A 183 3.80 19.36 22.17
N GLU A 184 4.88 19.32 22.96
CA GLU A 184 5.38 20.51 23.68
C GLU A 184 5.74 21.66 22.73
N VAL A 185 6.43 21.35 21.63
CA VAL A 185 6.75 22.35 20.59
C VAL A 185 5.48 22.87 19.92
N LEU A 186 4.52 21.99 19.63
CA LEU A 186 3.24 22.36 19.00
C LEU A 186 2.38 23.26 19.91
N GLN A 187 2.34 23.00 21.22
CA GLN A 187 1.67 23.86 22.21
C GLN A 187 2.23 25.29 22.17
N LEU A 188 3.56 25.43 22.17
CA LEU A 188 4.20 26.75 22.11
C LEU A 188 4.01 27.43 20.75
N ILE A 189 3.85 26.67 19.66
CA ILE A 189 3.48 27.22 18.34
C ILE A 189 2.06 27.80 18.39
N VAL A 190 1.12 27.11 19.04
CA VAL A 190 -0.27 27.57 19.25
C VAL A 190 -0.32 28.83 20.11
N GLU A 191 0.53 28.94 21.13
CA GLU A 191 0.71 30.16 21.93
C GLU A 191 1.34 31.34 21.15
N GLY A 192 1.76 31.13 19.91
CA GLY A 192 2.36 32.17 19.06
C GLY A 192 3.85 32.42 19.31
N CYS A 193 4.55 31.53 20.02
CA CYS A 193 5.96 31.71 20.33
C CYS A 193 6.85 31.56 19.08
N SER A 194 7.93 32.35 18.99
CA SER A 194 8.93 32.20 17.91
C SER A 194 9.87 31.02 18.18
N ASN A 195 10.57 30.51 17.16
CA ASN A 195 11.49 29.37 17.34
C ASN A 195 12.64 29.68 18.33
N ALA A 196 13.02 30.95 18.48
CA ALA A 196 14.02 31.38 19.46
C ALA A 196 13.46 31.28 20.90
N VAL A 197 12.21 31.72 21.10
CA VAL A 197 11.53 31.62 22.41
C VAL A 197 11.25 30.17 22.79
N ILE A 198 10.85 29.33 21.81
CA ILE A 198 10.65 27.89 22.02
C ILE A 198 11.97 27.22 22.44
N ALA A 199 13.08 27.56 21.77
CA ALA A 199 14.40 27.04 22.09
C ALA A 199 14.82 27.36 23.53
N GLU A 200 14.57 28.59 23.98
CA GLU A 200 14.84 29.04 25.34
C GLU A 200 13.95 28.32 26.38
N ARG A 201 12.63 28.27 26.17
CA ARG A 201 11.69 27.62 27.11
C ARG A 201 11.92 26.12 27.25
N LEU A 202 12.32 25.46 26.16
CA LEU A 202 12.53 24.02 26.13
C LEU A 202 14.00 23.63 26.34
N TYR A 203 14.90 24.58 26.59
CA TYR A 203 16.35 24.37 26.78
C TYR A 203 17.03 23.56 25.67
N ILE A 204 16.71 23.86 24.41
CA ILE A 204 17.30 23.22 23.22
C ILE A 204 17.77 24.25 22.20
N THR A 205 18.49 23.82 21.16
CA THR A 205 18.94 24.74 20.12
C THR A 205 17.82 25.15 19.16
N VAL A 206 17.91 26.35 18.57
CA VAL A 206 16.98 26.81 17.52
C VAL A 206 16.97 25.87 16.31
N GLY A 207 18.11 25.24 15.99
CA GLY A 207 18.19 24.22 14.94
C GLY A 207 17.32 23.01 15.26
N THR A 208 17.39 22.52 16.50
CA THR A 208 16.57 21.41 17.00
C THR A 208 15.07 21.75 16.94
N VAL A 209 14.68 22.98 17.32
CA VAL A 209 13.29 23.44 17.19
C VAL A 209 12.81 23.42 15.73
N LYS A 210 13.64 23.88 14.78
CA LYS A 210 13.28 23.85 13.35
C LYS A 210 13.03 22.42 12.85
N THR A 211 13.82 21.46 13.32
CA THR A 211 13.62 20.05 12.99
C THR A 211 12.29 19.52 13.54
N HIS A 212 11.98 19.80 14.81
CA HIS A 212 10.67 19.42 15.39
C HIS A 212 9.51 20.07 14.65
N VAL A 213 9.60 21.37 14.34
CA VAL A 213 8.57 22.09 13.54
C VAL A 213 8.36 21.39 12.20
N ARG A 214 9.43 21.05 11.46
CA ARG A 214 9.32 20.35 10.18
C ARG A 214 8.62 18.99 10.31
N ASN A 215 8.94 18.23 11.34
CA ASN A 215 8.31 16.93 11.57
C ASN A 215 6.84 17.08 11.97
N ILE A 216 6.50 18.05 12.81
CA ILE A 216 5.13 18.40 13.17
C ILE A 216 4.31 18.79 11.93
N LEU A 217 4.86 19.64 11.06
CA LEU A 217 4.21 20.00 9.79
C LEU A 217 3.94 18.78 8.91
N ASN A 218 4.92 17.89 8.77
CA ASN A 218 4.76 16.65 8.01
C ASN A 218 3.70 15.71 8.62
N LYS A 219 3.73 15.51 9.94
CA LYS A 219 2.81 14.63 10.67
C LYS A 219 1.37 15.17 10.70
N LEU A 220 1.20 16.48 10.82
CA LEU A 220 -0.12 17.15 10.76
C LEU A 220 -0.57 17.48 9.33
N CYS A 221 0.23 17.11 8.32
CA CYS A 221 0.07 17.45 6.90
C CYS A 221 -0.21 18.94 6.66
N ALA A 222 0.50 19.81 7.37
CA ALA A 222 0.35 21.26 7.31
C ALA A 222 1.47 21.90 6.47
N ASP A 223 1.09 22.81 5.58
CA ASP A 223 1.96 23.56 4.68
C ASP A 223 2.74 24.66 5.41
N ASP A 224 2.17 25.20 6.49
CA ASP A 224 2.82 26.21 7.32
C ASP A 224 2.45 26.09 8.81
N ARG A 225 3.21 26.79 9.65
CA ARG A 225 3.05 26.77 11.12
C ARG A 225 1.69 27.30 11.60
N THR A 226 1.06 28.20 10.84
CA THR A 226 -0.25 28.77 11.17
C THR A 226 -1.31 27.70 10.96
N GLN A 227 -1.23 26.98 9.83
CA GLN A 227 -2.11 25.88 9.51
C GLN A 227 -1.96 24.73 10.52
N ALA A 228 -0.72 24.44 10.96
CA ALA A 228 -0.47 23.47 12.03
C ALA A 228 -1.13 23.88 13.36
N ALA A 229 -1.00 25.14 13.77
CA ALA A 229 -1.64 25.66 14.99
C ALA A 229 -3.18 25.54 14.94
N VAL A 230 -3.80 25.90 13.81
CA VAL A 230 -5.26 25.80 13.64
C VAL A 230 -5.75 24.35 13.70
N ARG A 231 -5.02 23.42 13.07
CA ARG A 231 -5.38 21.99 13.10
C ARG A 231 -5.24 21.40 14.49
N ALA A 232 -4.22 21.81 15.23
CA ALA A 232 -3.94 21.33 16.57
C ALA A 232 -5.05 21.72 17.56
N LEU A 233 -5.53 22.96 17.51
CA LEU A 233 -6.69 23.43 18.30
C LEU A 233 -8.00 22.70 17.92
N ARG A 234 -8.25 22.48 16.62
CA ARG A 234 -9.48 21.82 16.14
C ARG A 234 -9.55 20.33 16.50
N SER A 235 -8.40 19.68 16.62
CA SER A 235 -8.29 18.25 16.92
C SER A 235 -8.17 17.95 18.42
N GLY A 236 -8.07 18.98 19.27
CA GLY A 236 -7.91 18.82 20.71
C GLY A 236 -6.55 18.24 21.11
N LEU A 237 -5.55 18.29 20.22
CA LEU A 237 -4.19 17.82 20.49
C LEU A 237 -3.46 18.70 21.50
N VAL A 238 -3.84 19.97 21.54
CA VAL A 238 -3.28 21.05 22.37
C VAL A 238 -4.38 22.09 22.56
N GLY A 239 -4.50 22.63 23.78
CA GLY A 239 -5.61 23.50 24.16
C GLY A 239 -5.78 23.59 25.65
#